data_AF-A0A920MUE4-F1
#
_entry.id   AF-A0A920MUE4-F1
#
_cell.length_a   1.000
_cell.length_b   1.000
_cell.length_c   1.000
_cell.angle_alpha   90.00
_cell.angle_beta   90.00
_cell.angle_gamma   90.00
#
_symmetry.space_group_name_H-M   'P 1'
#
loop_
_entity.id
_entity.type
_entity.pdbx_description
1 polymer ?
#
loop_
_entity_poly.entity_id
_entity_poly.type
_entity_poly.pdbx_seq_one_letter_code
_entity_poly.pdbx_strand_id
1 'polypeptide(L)' 'MRVLDTEKGTGAVTRVLLDSSNGEETWTTIGVSENIIEASWQALVDSIVYGLLRARAEEN' A
#
# COMPACT_ATOMS: atom_id res chain seq x y z
N MET A 1 13.52 -11.04 12.58
CA MET A 1 13.29 -10.29 11.33
C MET A 1 14.44 -9.31 11.20
N ARG A 2 15.22 -9.35 10.11
CA ARG A 2 16.32 -8.42 9.87
C ARG A 2 15.92 -7.53 8.71
N VAL A 3 15.68 -6.26 9.01
CA VAL A 3 15.44 -5.22 8.00
C VAL A 3 16.82 -4.78 7.53
N LEU A 4 17.07 -4.86 6.23
CA LEU A 4 18.27 -4.31 5.62
C LEU A 4 18.00 -2.82 5.39
N ASP A 5 18.74 -1.95 6.07
CA ASP A 5 18.75 -0.52 5.74
C ASP A 5 19.30 -0.36 4.32
N THR A 6 18.39 -0.17 3.37
CA THR A 6 18.70 0.19 1.99
C THR A 6 19.01 1.68 1.94
N GLU A 7 20.14 2.09 2.53
CA GLU A 7 20.49 3.50 2.62
C GLU A 7 20.71 4.16 1.26
N LYS A 8 20.94 3.41 0.16
CA LYS A 8 21.15 3.97 -1.19
C LYS A 8 20.69 3.02 -2.31
N GLY A 9 19.38 2.89 -2.52
CA GLY A 9 18.81 2.22 -3.70
C GLY A 9 18.85 3.14 -4.93
N THR A 10 20.02 3.31 -5.56
CA THR A 10 20.26 3.96 -6.88
C THR A 10 19.57 5.31 -7.21
N GLY A 11 18.80 5.93 -6.31
CA GLY A 11 17.85 7.02 -6.61
C GLY A 11 16.66 6.58 -7.48
N ALA A 12 16.43 5.27 -7.64
CA ALA A 12 15.33 4.77 -8.44
C ALA A 12 14.03 4.82 -7.63
N VAL A 13 13.00 5.47 -8.19
CA VAL A 13 11.67 5.50 -7.59
C VAL A 13 11.08 4.09 -7.59
N THR A 14 10.80 3.55 -6.41
CA THR A 14 10.12 2.27 -6.23
C THR A 14 8.60 2.49 -6.22
N ARG A 15 7.87 1.64 -6.95
CA ARG A 15 6.41 1.60 -6.98
C ARG A 15 5.94 0.25 -6.44
N VAL A 16 5.12 0.27 -5.39
CA VAL A 16 4.49 -0.93 -4.81
C VAL A 16 3.01 -0.89 -5.17
N LEU A 17 2.53 -1.93 -5.86
CA LEU A 17 1.11 -2.17 -6.06
C LEU A 17 0.64 -3.17 -5.01
N LEU A 18 -0.45 -2.86 -4.32
CA LEU A 18 -1.04 -3.71 -3.30
C LEU A 18 -2.51 -3.96 -3.64
N ASP A 19 -2.81 -5.21 -3.98
CA ASP A 19 -4.16 -5.70 -4.18
C ASP A 19 -4.74 -6.14 -2.84
N SER A 20 -6.00 -5.79 -2.60
CA SER A 20 -6.73 -6.15 -1.39
C SER A 20 -8.15 -6.51 -1.73
N SER A 21 -8.74 -7.37 -0.91
CA SER A 21 -10.10 -7.84 -1.06
C SER A 21 -10.75 -8.05 0.29
N ASN A 22 -12.05 -7.75 0.39
CA ASN A 22 -12.89 -8.11 1.53
C ASN A 22 -13.62 -9.46 1.33
N GLY A 23 -13.32 -10.18 0.24
CA GLY A 23 -14.00 -11.43 -0.15
C GLY A 23 -15.15 -11.25 -1.15
N GLU A 24 -15.69 -10.04 -1.29
CA GLU A 24 -16.76 -9.72 -2.25
C GLU A 24 -16.23 -8.87 -3.41
N GLU A 25 -15.32 -7.95 -3.09
CA GLU A 25 -14.73 -7.03 -4.03
C GLU A 25 -13.22 -6.96 -3.88
N THR A 26 -12.55 -6.44 -4.90
CA THR A 26 -11.10 -6.26 -4.91
C THR A 26 -10.77 -4.83 -5.33
N TRP A 27 -9.75 -4.26 -4.69
CA TRP A 27 -9.19 -2.96 -5.05
C TRP A 27 -7.67 -2.99 -5.00
N THR A 28 -7.06 -2.06 -5.73
CA THR A 28 -5.61 -1.91 -5.80
C THR A 28 -5.24 -0.52 -5.30
N THR A 29 -4.17 -0.45 -4.52
CA THR A 29 -3.54 0.80 -4.08
C THR A 29 -2.08 0.82 -4.49
N ILE A 30 -1.51 2.02 -4.58
CA ILE A 30 -0.13 2.20 -5.03
C ILE A 30 0.60 3.13 -4.06
N GLY A 31 1.75 2.68 -3.56
CA GLY A 31 2.69 3.52 -2.85
C GLY A 31 3.95 3.76 -3.68
N VAL A 32 4.52 4.96 -3.57
CA VAL A 32 5.63 5.42 -4.42
C VAL A 32 6.67 6.13 -3.57
N SER A 33 7.86 5.54 -3.48
CA SER A 33 8.97 6.10 -2.70
C SER A 33 10.31 5.54 -3.19
N GLU A 34 11.41 6.22 -2.90
CA GLU A 34 12.75 5.66 -3.10
C GLU A 34 13.05 4.52 -2.13
N ASN A 35 12.33 4.45 -1.00
CA ASN A 35 12.46 3.37 -0.02
C ASN A 35 11.27 2.40 -0.14
N ILE A 36 11.58 1.10 -0.31
CA ILE A 36 10.56 0.06 -0.44
C ILE A 36 9.67 -0.07 0.81
N ILE A 37 10.19 0.17 2.00
CA ILE A 37 9.43 0.10 3.26
C ILE A 37 8.40 1.22 3.29
N GLU A 38 8.80 2.44 2.91
CA GLU A 38 7.90 3.59 2.82
C GLU A 38 6.83 3.39 1.74
N ALA A 39 7.22 2.96 0.53
CA ALA A 39 6.28 2.67 -0.55
C ALA A 39 5.26 1.58 -0.13
N SER A 40 5.70 0.57 0.60
CA SER A 40 4.83 -0.50 1.11
C SER A 40 3.88 0.01 2.20
N TRP A 41 4.36 0.85 3.11
CA TRP A 41 3.55 1.45 4.16
C TRP A 41 2.45 2.34 3.60
N GLN A 42 2.78 3.20 2.64
CA GLN A 42 1.81 4.05 1.95
C GLN A 42 0.70 3.22 1.28
N ALA A 43 1.07 2.23 0.46
CA ALA A 43 0.09 1.37 -0.22
C ALA A 43 -0.82 0.65 0.79
N LEU A 44 -0.27 0.13 1.89
CA LEU A 44 -1.04 -0.59 2.90
C LEU A 44 -2.05 0.32 3.62
N VAL A 45 -1.60 1.49 4.08
CA VAL A 45 -2.48 2.44 4.79
C VAL A 45 -3.61 2.88 3.89
N ASP A 46 -3.30 3.24 2.64
CA ASP A 46 -4.31 3.64 1.65
C ASP A 46 -5.30 2.51 1.39
N SER A 47 -4.84 1.25 1.31
CA SER A 47 -5.72 0.11 1.10
C SER A 47 -6.71 -0.11 2.23
N ILE A 48 -6.24 -0.02 3.48
CA ILE A 48 -7.10 -0.17 4.66
C ILE A 48 -8.11 0.97 4.74
N VAL A 49 -7.66 2.22 4.55
CA VAL A 49 -8.54 3.39 4.58
C VAL A 49 -9.59 3.30 3.49
N TYR A 50 -9.20 2.95 2.27
CA TYR A 50 -10.13 2.77 1.15
C TYR A 50 -11.16 1.68 1.45
N GLY A 51 -10.72 0.51 1.95
CA GLY A 51 -11.60 -0.58 2.32
C GLY A 51 -12.63 -0.18 3.39
N LEU A 52 -12.21 0.57 4.43
CA LEU A 52 -13.11 1.06 5.47
C LEU A 52 -14.09 2.12 4.96
N LEU A 53 -13.65 3.03 4.09
CA LEU A 53 -14.52 4.04 3.48
C LEU A 53 -15.58 3.40 2.58
N ARG A 54 -15.22 2.35 1.82
CA ARG A 54 -16.18 1.58 1.02
C ARG A 54 -17.18 0.83 1.87
N ALA A 55 -16.73 0.10 2.89
CA ALA A 55 -17.61 -0.63 3.78
C ALA A 55 -18.67 0.29 4.41
N ARG A 56 -18.26 1.51 4.81
CA ARG A 56 -19.19 2.52 5.34
C ARG A 56 -20.17 3.06 4.28
N ALA A 57 -19.76 3.15 3.01
CA ALA A 57 -20.63 3.65 1.95
C ALA A 57 -21.77 2.66 1.62
N GLU A 58 -21.52 1.37 1.77
CA GLU A 58 -22.48 0.28 1.49
C GLU A 58 -23.56 0.12 2.57
N GLU A 59 -23.35 0.67 3.76
CA GLU A 59 -24.33 0.65 4.87
C GLU A 59 -25.48 1.68 4.71
N ASN A 60 -25.45 2.56 3.70
CA ASN A 60 -26.47 3.60 3.45
C ASN A 60 -27.36 3.29 2.24
#